data_AF-A0A6C0KIQ3-F1
#
_entry.id   AF-A0A6C0KIQ3-F1
#
_cell.length_a   1.000
_cell.length_b   1.000
_cell.length_c   1.000
_cell.angle_alpha   90.00
_cell.angle_beta   90.00
_cell.angle_gamma   90.00
#
_symmetry.space_group_name_H-M   'P 1'
#
loop_
_entity.id
_entity.type
_entity.pdbx_description
1 polymer ?
#
loop_
_entity_poly.entity_id
_entity_poly.type
_entity_poly.pdbx_seq_one_letter_code
_entity_poly.pdbx_strand_id
1 'polypeptide(L)'
;MKICIVGTHKSGSTRLFNLIRLMFEKKGKKVYTKWNILDKELVKLENTNDIVLCKIHDNSLDYINNYDIKILPIRNILDSAISSVKRYNNKSIEFFKKQCIINIKLYKKFKDHVNFIFKYENYNIFYIKQLCTILNISLNNHEIIDIMKVLDKMHKSKSIVKNDDHNNKEYRKTLLSQQHNTSNGQTNKFVNLNHNVLTTIFKVQEIVDFLEETEYI
;
A
#
# COMPACT_ATOMS: atom_id res chain seq x y z
N MET A 1 -17.58 6.81 7.30
CA MET A 1 -16.15 6.87 7.65
C MET A 1 -15.32 6.90 6.37
N LYS A 2 -14.36 7.81 6.29
CA LYS A 2 -13.44 8.00 5.17
C LYS A 2 -12.04 7.54 5.54
N ILE A 3 -11.49 6.65 4.74
CA ILE A 3 -10.15 6.10 4.94
C ILE A 3 -9.32 6.38 3.70
N CYS A 4 -8.11 6.92 3.89
CA CYS A 4 -7.14 7.12 2.84
C CYS A 4 -5.90 6.27 3.07
N ILE A 5 -5.50 5.50 2.05
CA ILE A 5 -4.17 4.89 1.97
C ILE A 5 -3.31 5.80 1.10
N VAL A 6 -2.30 6.41 1.71
CA VAL A 6 -1.48 7.46 1.09
C VAL A 6 -0.05 7.02 0.88
N GLY A 7 0.65 7.62 -0.07
CA GLY A 7 2.11 7.60 -0.11
C GLY A 7 2.73 6.52 -0.99
N THR A 8 3.68 5.78 -0.42
CA THR A 8 4.77 5.15 -1.18
C THR A 8 4.31 4.16 -2.28
N HIS A 9 5.06 4.13 -3.38
CA HIS A 9 4.93 3.15 -4.44
C HIS A 9 5.52 1.80 -4.04
N LYS A 10 4.84 0.72 -4.46
CA LYS A 10 5.29 -0.68 -4.32
C LYS A 10 5.50 -1.16 -2.88
N SER A 11 4.92 -0.46 -1.91
CA SER A 11 4.91 -0.81 -0.48
C SER A 11 3.83 -1.80 -0.06
N GLY A 12 3.11 -2.40 -1.00
CA GLY A 12 1.98 -3.28 -0.68
C GLY A 12 0.68 -2.53 -0.37
N SER A 13 0.60 -1.24 -0.70
CA SER A 13 -0.60 -0.40 -0.58
C SER A 13 -1.88 -1.04 -1.16
N THR A 14 -1.80 -1.79 -2.27
CA THR A 14 -2.97 -2.47 -2.86
C THR A 14 -3.41 -3.69 -2.03
N ARG A 15 -2.47 -4.41 -1.40
CA ARG A 15 -2.78 -5.51 -0.48
C ARG A 15 -3.48 -4.95 0.76
N LEU A 16 -2.92 -3.88 1.34
CA LEU A 16 -3.53 -3.16 2.47
C LEU A 16 -4.92 -2.61 2.13
N PHE A 17 -5.09 -2.04 0.93
CA PHE A 17 -6.38 -1.57 0.45
C PHE A 17 -7.44 -2.67 0.45
N ASN A 18 -7.12 -3.84 -0.08
CA ASN A 18 -8.07 -4.95 -0.09
C ASN A 18 -8.25 -5.58 1.30
N LEU A 19 -7.23 -5.53 2.17
CA LEU A 19 -7.36 -5.96 3.57
C LEU A 19 -8.44 -5.15 4.27
N ILE A 20 -8.33 -3.82 4.24
CA ILE A 20 -9.29 -2.91 4.88
C ILE A 20 -10.68 -3.07 4.26
N ARG A 21 -10.77 -3.15 2.92
CA ARG A 21 -12.05 -3.40 2.23
C ARG A 21 -12.73 -4.67 2.74
N LEU A 22 -12.00 -5.79 2.77
CA LEU A 22 -12.53 -7.09 3.17
C LEU A 22 -12.89 -7.14 4.66
N MET A 23 -12.15 -6.44 5.53
CA MET A 23 -12.49 -6.30 6.95
C MET A 23 -13.88 -5.70 7.15
N PHE A 24 -14.17 -4.59 6.48
CA PHE A 24 -15.45 -3.92 6.58
C PHE A 24 -16.57 -4.70 5.88
N GLU A 25 -16.31 -5.26 4.69
CA GLU A 25 -17.27 -6.13 4.00
C GLU A 25 -17.63 -7.36 4.86
N LYS A 26 -16.67 -7.95 5.58
CA LYS A 26 -16.90 -9.06 6.53
C LYS A 26 -17.85 -8.68 7.67
N LYS A 27 -17.95 -7.39 8.02
CA LYS A 27 -18.90 -6.85 9.00
C LYS A 27 -20.19 -6.32 8.37
N GLY A 28 -20.47 -6.68 7.11
CA GLY A 28 -21.68 -6.28 6.42
C GLY A 28 -21.74 -4.80 6.04
N LYS A 29 -20.61 -4.08 6.10
CA LYS A 29 -20.55 -2.67 5.72
C LYS A 29 -20.52 -2.51 4.21
N LYS A 30 -21.24 -1.49 3.71
CA LYS A 30 -21.19 -1.06 2.32
C LYS A 30 -19.93 -0.21 2.10
N VAL A 31 -18.97 -0.77 1.36
CA VAL A 31 -17.67 -0.14 1.11
C VAL A 31 -17.60 0.39 -0.33
N TYR A 32 -17.42 1.70 -0.47
CA TYR A 32 -17.01 2.30 -1.74
C TYR A 32 -15.49 2.38 -1.82
N THR A 33 -14.94 2.08 -3.00
CA THR A 33 -13.50 2.01 -3.25
C THR A 33 -13.17 2.69 -4.56
N LYS A 34 -12.11 3.53 -4.57
CA LYS A 34 -11.61 4.17 -5.79
C LYS A 34 -10.20 4.73 -5.59
N TRP A 35 -9.42 4.75 -6.66
CA TRP A 35 -8.16 5.49 -6.71
C TRP A 35 -8.46 6.96 -6.97
N ASN A 36 -7.91 7.85 -6.14
CA ASN A 36 -8.02 9.31 -6.28
C ASN A 36 -9.48 9.82 -6.41
N ILE A 37 -10.23 9.80 -5.30
CA ILE A 37 -11.62 10.29 -5.26
C ILE A 37 -11.62 11.82 -5.27
N LEU A 38 -12.41 12.48 -6.11
CA LEU A 38 -12.47 13.95 -6.12
C LEU A 38 -13.20 14.48 -4.88
N ASP A 39 -12.83 15.64 -4.37
CA ASP A 39 -13.46 16.22 -3.16
C ASP A 39 -14.98 16.35 -3.28
N LYS A 40 -15.45 16.79 -4.45
CA LYS A 40 -16.90 16.88 -4.75
C LYS A 40 -17.62 15.52 -4.75
N GLU A 41 -16.89 14.43 -4.99
CA GLU A 41 -17.42 13.06 -4.93
C GLU A 41 -17.48 12.55 -3.49
N LEU A 42 -16.50 12.90 -2.64
CA LEU A 42 -16.42 12.44 -1.24
C LEU A 42 -17.71 12.75 -0.47
N VAL A 43 -18.19 14.00 -0.54
CA VAL A 43 -19.42 14.45 0.16
C VAL A 43 -20.65 13.60 -0.24
N LYS A 44 -20.76 13.23 -1.52
CA LYS A 44 -21.88 12.41 -2.01
C LYS A 44 -21.76 10.95 -1.55
N LEU A 45 -20.53 10.43 -1.51
CA LEU A 45 -20.26 9.04 -1.17
C LEU A 45 -20.46 8.76 0.32
N GLU A 46 -20.18 9.74 1.18
CA GLU A 46 -20.40 9.66 2.64
C GLU A 46 -21.87 9.39 2.99
N ASN A 47 -22.82 9.95 2.24
CA ASN A 47 -24.25 9.78 2.49
C ASN A 47 -24.80 8.42 2.03
N THR A 48 -24.04 7.65 1.24
CA THR A 48 -24.55 6.44 0.57
C THR A 48 -23.77 5.18 0.90
N ASN A 49 -22.68 5.28 1.66
CA ASN A 49 -21.81 4.16 2.01
C ASN A 49 -21.36 4.28 3.47
N ASP A 50 -21.25 3.15 4.16
CA ASP A 50 -20.68 3.14 5.51
C ASP A 50 -19.21 3.58 5.49
N ILE A 51 -18.47 3.09 4.49
CA ILE A 51 -17.03 3.25 4.34
C ILE A 51 -16.71 3.77 2.94
N VAL A 52 -15.92 4.83 2.88
CA VAL A 52 -15.29 5.33 1.65
C VAL A 52 -13.79 5.11 1.77
N LEU A 53 -13.24 4.18 0.99
CA LEU A 53 -11.83 3.82 1.02
C LEU A 53 -11.13 4.31 -0.25
N CYS A 54 -10.22 5.27 -0.09
CA CYS A 54 -9.41 5.81 -1.16
C CYS A 54 -7.96 5.31 -1.06
N LYS A 55 -7.31 5.22 -2.22
CA LYS A 55 -5.87 5.06 -2.33
C LYS A 55 -5.31 6.15 -3.25
N ILE A 56 -4.23 6.78 -2.83
CA ILE A 56 -3.45 7.75 -3.61
C ILE A 56 -1.96 7.51 -3.40
N HIS A 57 -1.14 8.03 -4.32
CA HIS A 57 0.32 7.98 -4.16
C HIS A 57 0.90 9.37 -3.85
N ASP A 58 0.51 10.37 -4.62
CA ASP A 58 0.95 11.76 -4.42
C ASP A 58 -0.27 12.69 -4.58
N ASN A 59 -0.52 13.52 -3.55
CA ASN A 59 -1.56 14.54 -3.53
C ASN A 59 -1.22 15.59 -2.45
N SER A 60 -1.96 16.70 -2.37
CA SER A 60 -1.75 17.73 -1.35
C SER A 60 -2.10 17.24 0.05
N LEU A 61 -1.55 17.91 1.07
CA LEU A 61 -1.92 17.65 2.47
C LEU A 61 -3.38 18.05 2.74
N ASP A 62 -3.84 19.13 2.13
CA ASP A 62 -5.23 19.58 2.22
C ASP A 62 -6.21 18.51 1.73
N TYR A 63 -5.87 17.83 0.63
CA TYR A 63 -6.68 16.75 0.10
C TYR A 63 -6.82 15.58 1.08
N ILE A 64 -5.71 15.14 1.70
CA ILE A 64 -5.77 14.00 2.62
C ILE A 64 -6.44 14.36 3.94
N ASN A 65 -6.46 15.64 4.32
CA ASN A 65 -7.16 16.12 5.52
C ASN A 65 -8.68 16.00 5.43
N ASN A 66 -9.23 15.73 4.23
CA ASN A 66 -10.64 15.40 4.05
C ASN A 66 -11.01 13.99 4.55
N TYR A 67 -10.06 13.18 5.01
CA TYR A 67 -10.27 11.79 5.45
C TYR A 67 -10.12 11.62 6.96
N ASP A 68 -11.00 10.80 7.55
CA ASP A 68 -11.05 10.53 9.00
C ASP A 68 -9.83 9.71 9.46
N ILE A 69 -9.43 8.72 8.66
CA ILE A 69 -8.28 7.85 8.93
C ILE A 69 -7.33 7.85 7.74
N LYS A 70 -6.05 8.09 8.00
CA LYS A 70 -4.97 8.13 7.02
C LYS A 70 -3.94 7.07 7.37
N ILE A 71 -3.60 6.22 6.40
CA ILE A 71 -2.67 5.11 6.61
C ILE A 71 -1.55 5.17 5.57
N LEU A 72 -0.31 5.16 6.05
CA LEU A 72 0.90 5.17 5.22
C LEU A 72 1.53 3.77 5.21
N PRO A 73 1.35 2.96 4.15
CA PRO A 73 2.13 1.75 3.99
C PRO A 73 3.59 2.11 3.73
N ILE A 74 4.49 1.44 4.45
CA ILE A 74 5.92 1.44 4.17
C ILE A 74 6.41 0.02 3.97
N ARG A 75 7.54 -0.09 3.29
CA ARG A 75 8.22 -1.34 2.96
C ARG A 75 9.69 -1.00 2.83
N ASN A 76 10.58 -1.97 3.07
CA ASN A 76 12.00 -1.80 2.79
C ASN A 76 12.18 -1.20 1.38
N ILE A 77 12.90 -0.07 1.32
CA ILE A 77 12.90 0.78 0.14
C ILE A 77 13.57 0.12 -1.06
N LEU A 78 14.57 -0.72 -0.80
CA LEU A 78 15.28 -1.52 -1.81
C LEU A 78 14.32 -2.53 -2.44
N ASP A 79 13.50 -3.15 -1.60
CA ASP A 79 12.46 -4.10 -1.98
C ASP A 79 11.36 -3.47 -2.84
N SER A 80 10.96 -2.24 -2.48
CA SER A 80 10.04 -1.43 -3.29
C SER A 80 10.66 -1.06 -4.65
N ALA A 81 11.93 -0.65 -4.69
CA ALA A 81 12.64 -0.33 -5.92
C ALA A 81 12.80 -1.55 -6.84
N ILE A 82 13.11 -2.74 -6.31
CA ILE A 82 13.12 -4.01 -7.07
C ILE A 82 11.77 -4.27 -7.74
N SER A 83 10.67 -4.03 -7.01
CA SER A 83 9.31 -4.18 -7.57
C SER A 83 9.06 -3.21 -8.72
N SER A 84 9.54 -1.96 -8.62
CA SER A 84 9.44 -0.98 -9.70
C SER A 84 10.29 -1.36 -10.91
N VAL A 85 11.57 -1.74 -10.70
CA VAL A 85 12.48 -2.23 -11.75
C VAL A 85 11.82 -3.34 -12.56
N LYS A 86 11.21 -4.32 -11.88
CA LYS A 86 10.50 -5.42 -12.55
C LYS A 86 9.24 -4.96 -13.28
N ARG A 87 8.44 -4.05 -12.71
CA ARG A 87 7.22 -3.55 -13.37
C ARG A 87 7.52 -2.82 -14.67
N TYR A 88 8.54 -1.97 -14.66
CA TYR A 88 8.87 -1.09 -15.78
C TYR A 88 9.98 -1.66 -16.69
N ASN A 89 10.45 -2.88 -16.39
CA ASN A 89 11.54 -3.54 -17.10
C ASN A 89 12.80 -2.65 -17.26
N ASN A 90 13.12 -1.83 -16.25
CA ASN A 90 14.25 -0.90 -16.28
C ASN A 90 15.27 -1.29 -15.19
N LYS A 91 16.37 -1.93 -15.61
CA LYS A 91 17.40 -2.47 -14.72
C LYS A 91 18.53 -1.48 -14.38
N SER A 92 18.44 -0.23 -14.82
CA SER A 92 19.50 0.76 -14.55
C SER A 92 19.58 1.09 -13.06
N ILE A 93 20.80 1.25 -12.54
CA ILE A 93 21.05 1.64 -11.15
C ILE A 93 20.44 3.02 -10.86
N GLU A 94 20.49 3.95 -11.82
CA GLU A 94 19.89 5.28 -11.67
C GLU A 94 18.37 5.22 -11.54
N PHE A 95 17.71 4.36 -12.31
CA PHE A 95 16.28 4.12 -12.10
C PHE A 95 16.00 3.54 -10.71
N PHE A 96 16.80 2.58 -10.26
CA PHE A 96 16.66 2.00 -8.91
C PHE A 96 16.77 3.07 -7.82
N LYS A 97 17.84 3.89 -7.84
CA LYS A 97 18.05 5.01 -6.91
C LYS A 97 16.87 5.97 -6.93
N LYS A 98 16.44 6.39 -8.13
CA LYS A 98 15.28 7.28 -8.31
C LYS A 98 14.03 6.72 -7.64
N GLN A 99 13.76 5.42 -7.77
CA GLN A 99 12.60 4.80 -7.12
C GLN A 99 12.70 4.81 -5.59
N CYS A 100 13.90 4.67 -5.04
CA CYS A 100 14.12 4.83 -3.60
C CYS A 100 13.81 6.26 -3.14
N ILE A 101 14.42 7.25 -3.80
CA ILE A 101 14.26 8.67 -3.45
C ILE A 101 12.81 9.14 -3.58
N ILE A 102 12.08 8.72 -4.63
CA ILE A 102 10.65 9.05 -4.76
C ILE A 102 9.86 8.60 -3.53
N ASN A 103 10.08 7.36 -3.09
CA ASN A 103 9.37 6.83 -1.94
C ASN A 103 9.79 7.48 -0.61
N ILE A 104 11.06 7.85 -0.44
CA ILE A 104 11.54 8.60 0.73
C ILE A 104 10.86 9.97 0.79
N LYS A 105 10.76 10.67 -0.35
CA LYS A 105 10.05 11.95 -0.45
C LYS A 105 8.56 11.81 -0.09
N LEU A 106 7.89 10.77 -0.60
CA LEU A 106 6.50 10.50 -0.24
C LEU A 106 6.33 10.16 1.25
N TYR A 107 7.26 9.39 1.83
CA TYR A 107 7.27 9.10 3.25
C TYR A 107 7.42 10.37 4.08
N LYS A 108 8.46 11.17 3.84
CA LYS A 108 8.72 12.44 4.54
C LYS A 108 7.52 13.40 4.42
N LYS A 109 6.86 13.43 3.26
CA LYS A 109 5.67 14.25 3.03
C LYS A 109 4.48 13.85 3.90
N PHE A 110 4.28 12.57 4.19
CA PHE A 110 3.03 12.08 4.80
C PHE A 110 3.19 11.53 6.23
N LYS A 111 4.39 11.14 6.67
CA LYS A 111 4.60 10.41 7.93
C LYS A 111 4.02 11.12 9.16
N ASP A 112 4.11 12.44 9.20
CA ASP A 112 3.64 13.26 10.33
C ASP A 112 2.15 13.64 10.21
N HIS A 113 1.47 13.21 9.14
CA HIS A 113 0.08 13.54 8.85
C HIS A 113 -0.85 12.32 8.82
N VAL A 114 -0.33 11.13 9.12
CA VAL A 114 -1.10 9.87 9.13
C VAL A 114 -1.41 9.39 10.55
N ASN A 115 -2.49 8.61 10.67
CA ASN A 115 -2.91 7.99 11.92
C ASN A 115 -2.15 6.68 12.20
N PHE A 116 -1.67 6.01 11.15
CA PHE A 116 -0.99 4.73 11.26
C PHE A 116 0.02 4.53 10.12
N ILE A 117 1.21 4.06 10.47
CA ILE A 117 2.23 3.61 9.51
C ILE A 117 2.18 2.08 9.48
N PHE A 118 1.85 1.51 8.32
CA PHE A 118 1.73 0.07 8.13
C PHE A 118 3.02 -0.49 7.52
N LYS A 119 3.89 -1.13 8.31
CA LYS A 119 5.09 -1.84 7.83
C LYS A 119 4.68 -3.14 7.12
N TYR A 120 4.95 -3.26 5.83
CA TYR A 120 4.58 -4.41 5.00
C TYR A 120 5.14 -5.74 5.53
N GLU A 121 6.35 -5.70 6.07
CA GLU A 121 7.08 -6.85 6.63
C GLU A 121 6.43 -7.39 7.91
N ASN A 122 5.67 -6.55 8.63
CA ASN A 122 5.00 -6.92 9.88
C ASN A 122 3.63 -7.57 9.64
N TYR A 123 3.32 -8.00 8.42
CA TYR A 123 2.02 -8.55 8.04
C TYR A 123 1.71 -9.88 8.75
N ASN A 124 1.17 -9.81 9.97
CA ASN A 124 0.74 -10.94 10.79
C ASN A 124 -0.57 -10.59 11.56
N ILE A 125 -1.17 -11.58 12.23
CA ILE A 125 -2.47 -11.43 12.92
C ILE A 125 -2.42 -10.34 14.00
N PHE A 126 -1.33 -10.27 14.77
CA PHE A 126 -1.18 -9.30 15.85
C PHE A 126 -1.13 -7.87 15.28
N TYR A 127 -0.35 -7.65 14.23
CA TYR A 127 -0.26 -6.34 13.58
C TYR A 127 -1.57 -5.95 12.90
N ILE A 128 -2.28 -6.92 12.34
CA ILE A 128 -3.63 -6.70 11.81
C ILE A 128 -4.63 -6.30 12.91
N LYS A 129 -4.52 -6.83 14.13
CA LYS A 129 -5.36 -6.37 15.25
C LYS A 129 -5.08 -4.93 15.67
N GLN A 130 -3.83 -4.49 15.62
CA GLN A 130 -3.51 -3.07 15.84
C GLN A 130 -4.21 -2.19 14.80
N LEU A 131 -4.15 -2.59 13.52
CA LEU A 131 -4.89 -1.91 12.46
C LEU A 131 -6.41 -1.93 12.73
N CYS A 132 -6.97 -3.04 13.20
CA CYS A 132 -8.39 -3.14 13.57
C CYS A 132 -8.78 -2.12 14.65
N THR A 133 -7.89 -1.87 15.62
CA THR A 133 -8.10 -0.87 16.68
C THR A 133 -8.17 0.54 16.09
N ILE A 134 -7.23 0.89 15.20
CA ILE A 134 -7.25 2.18 14.48
C ILE A 134 -8.53 2.36 13.66
N LEU A 135 -8.99 1.28 13.01
CA LEU A 135 -10.19 1.28 12.17
C LEU A 135 -11.51 1.18 12.95
N ASN A 136 -11.44 1.05 14.27
CA ASN A 136 -12.59 0.79 15.15
C ASN A 136 -13.46 -0.38 14.64
N ILE A 137 -12.82 -1.51 14.34
CA ILE A 137 -13.49 -2.74 13.88
C ILE A 137 -13.08 -3.91 14.77
N SER A 138 -14.06 -4.71 15.21
CA SER A 138 -13.78 -5.88 16.05
C SER A 138 -13.76 -7.15 15.21
N LEU A 139 -12.58 -7.74 14.98
CA LEU A 139 -12.41 -9.02 14.29
C LEU A 139 -11.70 -10.02 15.20
N ASN A 140 -12.22 -11.25 15.25
CA ASN A 140 -11.52 -12.33 15.94
C ASN A 140 -10.39 -12.91 15.05
N ASN A 141 -9.54 -13.77 15.63
CA ASN A 141 -8.39 -14.34 14.94
C ASN A 141 -8.80 -15.14 13.68
N HIS A 142 -9.90 -15.90 13.75
CA HIS A 142 -10.38 -16.72 12.63
C HIS A 142 -10.85 -15.84 11.47
N GLU A 143 -11.59 -14.76 11.75
CA GLU A 143 -12.01 -13.80 10.72
C GLU A 143 -10.82 -13.13 10.04
N ILE A 144 -9.79 -12.76 10.80
CA ILE A 144 -8.55 -12.19 10.26
C ILE A 144 -7.86 -13.20 9.33
N ILE A 145 -7.71 -14.45 9.78
CA ILE A 145 -7.09 -15.53 8.99
C ILE A 145 -7.87 -15.76 7.70
N ASP A 146 -9.20 -15.78 7.76
CA ASP A 146 -10.04 -15.97 6.57
C ASP A 146 -9.85 -14.83 5.56
N ILE A 147 -9.82 -13.58 6.02
CA ILE A 147 -9.53 -12.43 5.16
C ILE A 147 -8.14 -12.54 4.54
N MET A 148 -7.12 -12.92 5.31
CA MET A 148 -5.75 -13.13 4.80
C MET A 148 -5.71 -14.22 3.71
N LYS A 149 -6.43 -15.33 3.90
CA LYS A 149 -6.55 -16.40 2.90
C LYS A 149 -7.24 -15.90 1.62
N VAL A 150 -8.30 -15.10 1.74
CA VAL A 150 -8.98 -14.51 0.58
C VAL A 150 -8.02 -13.59 -0.18
N LEU A 151 -7.28 -12.73 0.51
CA LEU A 151 -6.29 -11.85 -0.11
C LEU A 151 -5.20 -12.61 -0.85
N ASP A 152 -4.65 -13.65 -0.24
CA ASP A 152 -3.63 -14.48 -0.89
C ASP A 152 -4.17 -15.16 -2.15
N LYS A 153 -5.42 -15.61 -2.13
CA LYS A 153 -6.10 -16.12 -3.34
C LYS A 153 -6.27 -15.05 -4.40
N MET A 154 -6.70 -13.84 -4.03
CA MET A 154 -6.84 -12.71 -4.97
C MET A 154 -5.51 -12.38 -5.65
N HIS A 155 -4.41 -12.32 -4.89
CA HIS A 155 -3.07 -12.00 -5.41
C HIS A 155 -2.49 -13.12 -6.28
N LYS A 156 -2.85 -14.38 -6.04
CA LYS A 156 -2.37 -15.52 -6.86
C LYS A 156 -3.27 -15.79 -8.07
N SER A 157 -4.45 -15.15 -8.13
CA SER A 157 -5.41 -15.40 -9.19
C SER A 157 -4.90 -14.92 -10.55
N LYS A 158 -5.04 -15.79 -11.56
CA LYS A 158 -4.83 -15.45 -12.98
C LYS A 158 -6.09 -14.86 -13.64
N SER A 159 -7.22 -14.83 -12.93
CA SER A 159 -8.50 -14.31 -13.44
C SER A 159 -8.71 -12.81 -13.19
N ILE A 160 -7.84 -12.16 -12.42
CA ILE A 160 -7.87 -10.70 -12.27
C ILE A 160 -7.44 -10.02 -13.58
N VAL A 161 -7.86 -8.76 -13.75
CA VAL A 161 -7.54 -7.97 -14.94
C VAL A 161 -6.03 -7.93 -15.21
N LYS A 162 -5.63 -8.03 -16.49
CA LYS A 162 -4.21 -8.05 -16.86
C LYS A 162 -3.53 -6.74 -16.54
N ASN A 163 -4.14 -5.63 -16.96
CA ASN A 163 -3.61 -4.28 -16.83
C ASN A 163 -4.49 -3.43 -15.92
N ASP A 164 -3.97 -2.26 -15.56
CA ASP A 164 -4.71 -1.25 -14.83
C ASP A 164 -5.80 -0.68 -15.76
N ASP A 165 -7.06 -0.92 -15.43
CA ASP A 165 -8.21 -0.52 -16.27
C ASP A 165 -9.29 0.13 -15.40
N HIS A 166 -9.31 1.47 -15.41
CA HIS A 166 -10.26 2.25 -14.63
C HIS A 166 -11.72 2.15 -15.10
N ASN A 167 -12.00 1.54 -16.26
CA ASN A 167 -13.36 1.27 -16.70
C ASN A 167 -13.86 -0.07 -16.16
N ASN A 168 -12.96 -1.02 -15.91
CA ASN A 168 -13.30 -2.32 -15.36
C ASN A 168 -13.83 -2.23 -13.92
N LYS A 169 -14.99 -2.86 -13.67
CA LYS A 169 -15.67 -2.84 -12.36
C LYS A 169 -14.83 -3.51 -11.26
N GLU A 170 -14.24 -4.67 -11.54
CA GLU A 170 -13.41 -5.40 -10.58
C GLU A 170 -12.12 -4.65 -10.27
N TYR A 171 -11.47 -4.06 -11.28
CA TYR A 171 -10.29 -3.24 -11.06
C TYR A 171 -10.61 -2.02 -10.22
N ARG A 172 -11.70 -1.28 -10.50
CA ARG A 172 -12.09 -0.13 -9.68
C ARG A 172 -12.32 -0.52 -8.22
N LYS A 173 -12.95 -1.67 -7.98
CA LYS A 173 -13.25 -2.19 -6.64
C LYS A 173 -11.99 -2.61 -5.87
N THR A 174 -11.03 -3.21 -6.55
CA THR A 174 -9.89 -3.88 -5.89
C THR A 174 -8.56 -3.16 -6.08
N LEU A 175 -8.44 -2.30 -7.09
CA LEU A 175 -7.20 -1.71 -7.57
C LEU A 175 -6.11 -2.75 -7.85
N LEU A 176 -6.52 -3.97 -8.19
CA LEU A 176 -5.65 -5.13 -8.38
C LEU A 176 -5.67 -5.56 -9.84
N SER A 177 -4.47 -5.70 -10.41
CA SER A 177 -4.23 -6.22 -11.75
C SER A 177 -3.05 -7.18 -11.72
N GLN A 178 -2.87 -7.99 -12.76
CA GLN A 178 -1.73 -8.91 -12.85
C GLN A 178 -0.39 -8.16 -12.82
N GLN A 179 -0.33 -6.94 -13.34
CA GLN A 179 0.85 -6.06 -13.24
C GLN A 179 1.22 -5.68 -11.80
N HIS A 180 0.29 -5.77 -10.86
CA HIS A 180 0.58 -5.53 -9.44
C HIS A 180 1.29 -6.71 -8.76
N ASN A 181 1.22 -7.90 -9.36
CA ASN A 181 1.84 -9.12 -8.82
C ASN A 181 3.30 -9.27 -9.28
N THR A 182 4.10 -8.22 -9.15
CA THR A 182 5.50 -8.26 -9.59
C THR A 182 6.37 -9.18 -8.73
N SER A 183 6.03 -9.39 -7.45
CA SER A 183 6.90 -10.16 -6.55
C SER A 183 6.17 -11.22 -5.73
N ASN A 184 4.93 -11.57 -6.08
CA ASN A 184 4.09 -12.49 -5.30
C ASN A 184 4.04 -12.16 -3.79
N GLY A 185 4.25 -10.89 -3.43
CA GLY A 185 4.30 -10.45 -2.04
C GLY A 185 5.55 -10.82 -1.24
N GLN A 186 6.60 -11.39 -1.84
CA GLN A 186 7.87 -11.70 -1.17
C GLN A 186 8.48 -10.45 -0.54
N THR A 187 9.07 -10.58 0.65
CA THR A 187 9.90 -9.58 1.36
C THR A 187 11.39 -9.95 1.26
N ASN A 188 12.27 -9.05 1.69
CA ASN A 188 13.73 -9.28 1.77
C ASN A 188 14.36 -9.73 0.44
N LYS A 189 13.87 -9.25 -0.70
CA LYS A 189 14.44 -9.58 -2.02
C LYS A 189 15.81 -8.94 -2.21
N PHE A 190 16.05 -7.81 -1.54
CA PHE A 190 17.30 -7.06 -1.63
C PHE A 190 18.53 -7.87 -1.23
N VAL A 191 18.37 -8.95 -0.43
CA VAL A 191 19.47 -9.86 -0.06
C VAL A 191 20.11 -10.55 -1.28
N ASN A 192 19.37 -10.64 -2.39
CA ASN A 192 19.86 -11.23 -3.64
C ASN A 192 20.44 -10.20 -4.61
N LEU A 193 20.55 -8.92 -4.22
CA LEU A 193 21.21 -7.92 -5.06
C LEU A 193 22.71 -8.16 -5.10
N ASN A 194 23.30 -7.89 -6.27
CA ASN A 194 24.75 -7.93 -6.42
C ASN A 194 25.41 -6.91 -5.46
N HIS A 195 26.51 -7.31 -4.82
CA HIS A 195 27.25 -6.47 -3.88
C HIS A 195 27.59 -5.07 -4.45
N ASN A 196 28.00 -4.98 -5.72
CA ASN A 196 28.33 -3.70 -6.36
C ASN A 196 27.11 -2.78 -6.47
N VAL A 197 25.92 -3.33 -6.68
CA VAL A 197 24.67 -2.56 -6.68
C VAL A 197 24.41 -2.03 -5.27
N LEU A 198 24.47 -2.88 -4.25
CA LEU A 198 24.27 -2.47 -2.85
C LEU A 198 25.26 -1.38 -2.43
N THR A 199 26.56 -1.57 -2.70
CA THR A 199 27.60 -0.57 -2.42
C THR A 199 27.34 0.75 -3.13
N THR A 200 26.81 0.73 -4.36
CA THR A 200 26.46 1.96 -5.08
C THR A 200 25.22 2.65 -4.50
N ILE A 201 24.24 1.89 -4.02
CA ILE A 201 23.03 2.42 -3.40
C ILE A 201 23.33 3.01 -2.01
N PHE A 202 24.13 2.33 -1.19
CA PHE A 202 24.48 2.79 0.16
C PHE A 202 25.44 3.98 0.19
N LYS A 203 26.00 4.40 -0.96
CA LYS A 203 26.66 5.71 -1.08
C LYS A 203 25.69 6.90 -1.06
N VAL A 204 24.39 6.66 -1.20
CA VAL A 204 23.36 7.70 -1.15
C VAL A 204 22.88 7.82 0.29
N GLN A 205 23.40 8.81 1.02
CA GLN A 205 23.13 8.98 2.46
C GLN A 205 21.63 8.99 2.79
N GLU A 206 20.82 9.69 1.99
CA GLU A 206 19.37 9.76 2.20
C GLU A 206 18.68 8.37 2.20
N ILE A 207 19.22 7.39 1.46
CA ILE A 207 18.70 6.02 1.47
C ILE A 207 19.09 5.29 2.76
N VAL A 208 20.33 5.48 3.23
CA VAL A 208 20.82 4.89 4.49
C VAL A 208 20.04 5.45 5.67
N ASP A 209 19.93 6.77 5.77
CA ASP A 209 19.18 7.47 6.83
C ASP A 209 17.74 6.96 6.91
N PHE A 210 17.07 6.79 5.76
CA PHE A 210 15.71 6.26 5.73
C PHE A 210 15.64 4.81 6.25
N LEU A 211 16.59 3.96 5.86
CA LEU A 211 16.61 2.56 6.28
C LEU A 211 16.85 2.45 7.80
N GLU A 212 17.72 3.29 8.36
CA GLU A 212 17.96 3.38 9.81
C GLU A 212 16.71 3.92 10.54
N GLU A 213 16.16 5.06 10.07
CA GLU A 213 14.95 5.69 10.64
C GLU A 213 13.76 4.71 10.70
N THR A 214 13.65 3.85 9.69
CA THR A 214 12.55 2.88 9.59
C THR A 214 12.89 1.48 10.11
N GLU A 215 14.07 1.30 10.71
CA GLU A 215 14.57 0.06 11.32
C GLU A 215 14.61 -1.12 10.33
N TYR A 216 15.02 -0.85 9.09
CA TYR A 216 15.27 -1.89 8.08
C TYR A 216 16.72 -2.35 8.00
N ILE A 217 17.63 -1.60 8.63
CA ILE A 217 19.04 -1.94 8.88
C ILE A 217 19.42 -1.55 10.30
#